data_AF-A0A949EU73-F1
#
_entry.id   AF-A0A949EU73-F1
#
_cell.length_a   1.000
_cell.length_b   1.000
_cell.length_c   1.000
_cell.angle_alpha   90.00
_cell.angle_beta   90.00
_cell.angle_gamma   90.00
#
_symmetry.space_group_name_H-M   'P 1'
#
loop_
_entity.id
_entity.type
_entity.pdbx_description
1 polymer ?
#
loop_
_entity_poly.entity_id
_entity_poly.type
_entity_poly.pdbx_seq_one_letter_code
_entity_poly.pdbx_strand_id
1 'polypeptide(L)'
;MAEEEKGCVIKDRRAFDEKGELKDTKLEEEAKKEVPGDQAPKKEAEHPPLPEVSFASLIFSLSSTVLFHLGEIADPQSGKKAKDLSLAKHTIDIIAMLKEKTKGNLTEEEKKFIENILTDLRWRYVNSTKK
;
A
#
# COMPACT_ATOMS: atom_id res chain seq x y z
N MET A 1 -3.79 59.72 6.06
CA MET A 1 -4.63 58.98 5.10
C MET A 1 -4.06 59.29 3.73
N ALA A 2 -3.74 58.34 2.86
CA ALA A 2 -3.94 56.88 2.88
C ALA A 2 -2.62 56.18 2.45
N GLU A 3 -2.25 55.04 3.03
CA GLU A 3 -2.35 53.69 2.42
C GLU A 3 -1.40 53.46 1.22
N GLU A 4 -0.40 52.59 1.43
CA GLU A 4 0.28 51.85 0.36
C GLU A 4 0.10 50.36 0.60
N GLU A 5 -0.49 49.66 -0.37
CA GLU A 5 -0.66 48.21 -0.35
C GLU A 5 0.67 47.49 -0.60
N LYS A 6 0.95 46.45 0.18
CA LYS A 6 2.20 45.69 0.09
C LYS A 6 2.13 44.66 -1.03
N GLY A 7 2.79 44.96 -2.16
CA GLY A 7 2.89 44.04 -3.30
C GLY A 7 3.50 42.68 -2.96
N CYS A 8 2.94 41.62 -3.55
CA CYS A 8 3.43 40.25 -3.38
C CYS A 8 4.72 40.02 -4.18
N VAL A 9 5.79 39.58 -3.52
CA VAL A 9 7.09 39.28 -4.17
C VAL A 9 7.18 37.79 -4.48
N ILE A 10 6.87 37.42 -5.73
CA ILE A 10 7.02 36.06 -6.25
C ILE A 10 8.49 35.85 -6.63
N LYS A 11 9.18 34.91 -5.97
CA LYS A 11 10.56 34.54 -6.28
C LYS A 11 10.57 33.23 -7.08
N ASP A 12 10.68 33.33 -8.41
CA ASP A 12 10.95 32.15 -9.25
C ASP A 12 12.37 31.62 -8.94
N ARG A 13 12.54 30.30 -9.01
CA ARG A 13 13.76 29.58 -8.59
C ARG A 13 14.46 28.86 -9.75
N ARG A 14 14.08 29.14 -10.99
CA ARG A 14 14.74 28.61 -12.19
C ARG A 14 16.08 29.32 -12.43
N ALA A 15 17.11 28.54 -12.75
CA ALA A 15 18.40 29.06 -13.16
C ALA A 15 18.39 29.32 -14.68
N PHE A 16 18.65 30.56 -15.06
CA PHE A 16 18.79 31.01 -16.44
C PHE A 16 20.25 31.44 -16.66
N ASP A 17 20.80 31.16 -17.84
CA ASP A 17 22.10 31.73 -18.26
C ASP A 17 21.94 33.17 -18.79
N GLU A 18 23.06 33.87 -19.02
CA GLU A 18 23.16 35.32 -19.32
C GLU A 18 22.46 35.81 -20.61
N LYS A 19 21.70 34.94 -21.30
CA LYS A 19 20.83 35.27 -22.44
C LYS A 19 19.35 34.90 -22.25
N GLY A 20 18.95 34.43 -21.07
CA GLY A 20 17.53 34.31 -20.69
C GLY A 20 16.82 33.01 -21.06
N GLU A 21 17.55 31.95 -21.41
CA GLU A 21 16.97 30.62 -21.72
C GLU A 21 17.20 29.60 -20.58
N LEU A 22 16.33 28.58 -20.52
CA LEU A 22 16.34 27.54 -19.48
C LEU A 22 17.40 26.47 -19.77
N LYS A 23 18.18 26.09 -18.75
CA LYS A 23 19.32 25.17 -18.89
C LYS A 23 18.95 23.70 -18.66
N ASP A 24 18.45 23.04 -19.69
CA ASP A 24 18.22 21.59 -19.68
C ASP A 24 19.55 20.82 -19.79
N THR A 25 20.09 20.37 -18.65
CA THR A 25 21.35 19.59 -18.62
C THR A 25 21.06 18.10 -18.52
N LYS A 26 21.31 17.36 -19.61
CA LYS A 26 21.36 15.89 -19.67
C LYS A 26 22.75 15.45 -20.16
N LEU A 27 23.09 14.17 -19.91
CA LEU A 27 24.33 13.40 -20.19
C LEU A 27 25.27 13.45 -18.96
N GLU A 28 25.62 12.35 -18.28
CA GLU A 28 26.39 11.14 -18.73
C GLU A 28 27.82 11.57 -19.15
N GLU A 29 28.95 11.03 -18.66
CA GLU A 29 29.23 9.72 -18.03
C GLU A 29 30.60 9.70 -17.25
N GLU A 30 30.80 8.72 -16.35
CA GLU A 30 32.07 8.06 -15.94
C GLU A 30 33.27 8.73 -15.16
N ALA A 31 33.95 7.85 -14.39
CA ALA A 31 35.39 7.82 -14.05
C ALA A 31 36.02 8.56 -12.82
N LYS A 32 35.80 7.95 -11.63
CA LYS A 32 36.77 7.72 -10.51
C LYS A 32 37.91 8.72 -10.20
N LYS A 33 37.78 9.34 -9.01
CA LYS A 33 38.77 9.40 -7.89
C LYS A 33 38.11 10.09 -6.66
N GLU A 34 38.36 9.76 -5.39
CA GLU A 34 39.05 8.63 -4.72
C GLU A 34 38.54 8.49 -3.25
N VAL A 35 39.27 7.82 -2.35
CA VAL A 35 38.96 7.63 -0.90
C VAL A 35 40.27 7.70 -0.08
N PRO A 36 40.30 8.15 1.21
CA PRO A 36 39.47 7.58 2.28
C PRO A 36 38.91 8.54 3.35
N GLY A 37 37.76 8.16 3.91
CA GLY A 37 37.18 8.77 5.13
C GLY A 37 36.31 7.75 5.84
N ASP A 38 36.85 7.11 6.88
CA ASP A 38 36.26 5.96 7.56
C ASP A 38 34.92 6.30 8.26
N GLN A 39 33.81 5.75 7.74
CA GLN A 39 32.60 5.47 8.52
C GLN A 39 31.98 4.16 8.01
N ALA A 40 31.65 3.29 8.97
CA ALA A 40 31.28 1.89 8.80
C ALA A 40 30.22 1.59 7.71
N PRO A 41 30.28 0.41 7.06
CA PRO A 41 29.28 0.03 6.07
C PRO A 41 27.91 -0.13 6.71
N LYS A 42 27.01 0.83 6.42
CA LYS A 42 25.58 0.58 6.54
C LYS A 42 25.26 -0.52 5.56
N LYS A 43 25.06 -1.73 6.08
CA LYS A 43 24.50 -2.85 5.35
C LYS A 43 23.07 -2.45 4.99
N GLU A 44 22.91 -1.84 3.81
CA GLU A 44 21.60 -1.65 3.21
C GLU A 44 20.96 -3.03 3.19
N ALA A 45 19.88 -3.19 3.96
CA ALA A 45 19.09 -4.39 3.88
C ALA A 45 18.50 -4.39 2.47
N GLU A 46 19.01 -5.28 1.61
CA GLU A 46 18.35 -5.60 0.35
C GLU A 46 16.91 -5.96 0.69
N HIS A 47 15.99 -5.01 0.48
CA HIS A 47 14.59 -5.27 0.60
C HIS A 47 14.27 -6.30 -0.49
N PRO A 48 13.88 -7.55 -0.14
CA PRO A 48 13.54 -8.51 -1.17
C PRO A 48 12.41 -7.91 -2.02
N PRO A 49 12.44 -8.12 -3.35
CA PRO A 49 11.44 -7.53 -4.23
C PRO A 49 10.06 -7.87 -3.71
N LEU A 50 9.26 -6.84 -3.45
CA LEU A 50 7.91 -7.02 -2.90
C LEU A 50 7.10 -7.87 -3.91
N PRO A 51 6.30 -8.85 -3.42
CA PRO A 51 5.52 -9.69 -4.31
C PRO A 51 4.55 -8.86 -5.12
N GLU A 52 4.30 -9.25 -6.38
CA GLU A 52 3.41 -8.52 -7.28
C GLU A 52 2.01 -8.38 -6.67
N VAL A 53 1.56 -7.12 -6.57
CA VAL A 53 0.29 -6.78 -5.93
C VAL A 53 -0.83 -6.92 -6.95
N SER A 54 -1.46 -8.09 -6.97
CA SER A 54 -2.70 -8.35 -7.73
C SER A 54 -3.94 -8.12 -6.87
N PHE A 55 -5.10 -7.92 -7.51
CA PHE A 55 -6.39 -7.91 -6.81
C PHE A 55 -6.64 -9.22 -6.06
N ALA A 56 -6.28 -10.36 -6.65
CA ALA A 56 -6.39 -11.66 -6.00
C ALA A 56 -5.51 -11.75 -4.74
N SER A 57 -4.27 -11.23 -4.79
CA SER A 57 -3.35 -11.16 -3.64
C SER A 57 -3.94 -10.33 -2.49
N LEU A 58 -4.60 -9.21 -2.80
CA LEU A 58 -5.26 -8.35 -1.81
C LEU A 58 -6.49 -9.02 -1.18
N ILE A 59 -7.35 -9.66 -1.97
CA ILE A 59 -8.52 -10.37 -1.43
C ILE A 59 -8.09 -11.60 -0.60
N PHE A 60 -7.00 -12.27 -1.00
CA PHE A 60 -6.43 -13.39 -0.24
C PHE A 60 -5.83 -12.97 1.12
N SER A 61 -5.14 -11.83 1.18
CA SER A 61 -4.61 -11.32 2.46
C SER A 61 -5.73 -10.90 3.41
N LEU A 62 -6.76 -10.19 2.91
CA LEU A 62 -7.97 -9.86 3.69
C LEU A 62 -8.72 -11.11 4.17
N SER A 63 -8.83 -12.14 3.33
CA SER A 63 -9.41 -13.43 3.70
C SER A 63 -8.63 -14.10 4.85
N SER A 64 -7.30 -14.08 4.77
CA SER A 64 -6.42 -14.59 5.83
C SER A 64 -6.61 -13.83 7.15
N THR A 65 -6.80 -12.50 7.11
CA THR A 65 -7.16 -11.69 8.28
C THR A 65 -8.51 -12.08 8.88
N VAL A 66 -9.52 -12.43 8.06
CA VAL A 66 -10.80 -12.95 8.58
C VAL A 66 -10.58 -14.28 9.30
N LEU A 67 -9.84 -15.23 8.71
CA LEU A 67 -9.54 -16.53 9.34
C LEU A 67 -8.77 -16.40 10.66
N PHE A 68 -7.89 -15.40 10.76
CA PHE A 68 -7.24 -15.02 12.01
C PHE A 68 -8.24 -14.52 13.05
N HIS A 69 -9.09 -13.53 12.70
CA HIS A 69 -10.12 -13.01 13.61
C HIS A 69 -11.19 -14.06 14.01
N LEU A 70 -11.44 -15.08 13.17
CA LEU A 70 -12.29 -16.22 13.53
C LEU A 70 -11.62 -17.20 14.53
N GLY A 71 -10.33 -17.05 14.81
CA GLY A 71 -9.55 -17.96 15.67
C GLY A 71 -9.19 -19.30 15.01
N GLU A 72 -9.38 -19.43 13.69
CA GLU A 72 -8.89 -20.61 12.94
C GLU A 72 -7.36 -20.62 12.94
N ILE A 73 -6.75 -19.46 12.67
CA ILE A 73 -5.30 -19.24 12.72
C ILE A 73 -4.92 -18.72 14.12
N ALA A 74 -3.82 -19.22 14.69
CA ALA A 74 -3.27 -18.74 15.95
C ALA A 74 -2.33 -17.55 15.71
N ASP A 75 -2.26 -16.62 16.66
CA ASP A 75 -1.33 -15.48 16.60
C ASP A 75 0.13 -15.98 16.58
N PRO A 76 0.96 -15.60 15.59
CA PRO A 76 2.33 -16.09 15.47
C PRO A 76 3.28 -15.52 16.53
N GLN A 77 2.93 -14.40 17.20
CA GLN A 77 3.71 -13.83 18.30
C GLN A 77 3.21 -14.33 19.67
N SER A 78 1.89 -14.42 19.86
CA SER A 78 1.31 -14.79 21.15
C SER A 78 1.01 -16.29 21.30
N GLY A 79 0.92 -17.06 20.22
CA GLY A 79 0.44 -18.46 20.22
C GLY A 79 -1.04 -18.63 20.61
N LYS A 80 -1.76 -17.54 20.89
CA LYS A 80 -3.16 -17.55 21.35
C LYS A 80 -4.12 -17.42 20.17
N LYS A 81 -5.24 -18.13 20.24
CA LYS A 81 -6.38 -17.97 19.33
C LYS A 81 -7.31 -16.89 19.87
N ALA A 82 -7.14 -15.65 19.40
CA ALA A 82 -8.03 -14.55 19.72
C ALA A 82 -9.21 -14.55 18.74
N LYS A 83 -10.39 -14.99 19.20
CA LYS A 83 -11.63 -15.01 18.39
C LYS A 83 -12.34 -13.66 18.55
N ASP A 84 -12.21 -12.78 17.57
CA ASP A 84 -12.96 -11.52 17.47
C ASP A 84 -13.95 -11.58 16.29
N LEU A 85 -15.18 -11.95 16.60
CA LEU A 85 -16.27 -12.01 15.62
C LEU A 85 -16.69 -10.62 15.11
N SER A 86 -16.41 -9.54 15.84
CA SER A 86 -16.75 -8.18 15.40
C SER A 86 -15.79 -7.73 14.30
N LEU A 87 -14.49 -7.93 14.51
CA LEU A 87 -13.46 -7.66 13.49
C LEU A 87 -13.56 -8.61 12.30
N ALA A 88 -13.86 -9.89 12.51
CA ALA A 88 -14.09 -10.84 11.42
C ALA A 88 -15.24 -10.37 10.51
N LYS A 89 -16.37 -9.96 11.10
CA LYS A 89 -17.51 -9.41 10.35
C LYS A 89 -17.13 -8.13 9.61
N HIS A 90 -16.47 -7.19 10.28
CA HIS A 90 -16.07 -5.92 9.67
C HIS A 90 -15.18 -6.13 8.44
N THR A 91 -14.21 -7.05 8.50
CA THR A 91 -13.37 -7.37 7.34
C THR A 91 -14.15 -8.08 6.21
N ILE A 92 -15.14 -8.93 6.52
CA ILE A 92 -16.06 -9.48 5.50
C ILE A 92 -16.87 -8.37 4.82
N ASP A 93 -17.36 -7.39 5.61
CA ASP A 93 -18.12 -6.24 5.10
C ASP A 93 -17.23 -5.33 4.23
N ILE A 94 -15.94 -5.17 4.55
CA ILE A 94 -14.95 -4.50 3.68
C ILE A 94 -14.81 -5.23 2.34
N ILE A 95 -14.65 -6.57 2.34
CA ILE A 95 -14.54 -7.35 1.09
C ILE A 95 -15.84 -7.23 0.26
N ALA A 96 -17.00 -7.21 0.91
CA ALA A 96 -18.28 -7.02 0.24
C ALA A 96 -18.43 -5.61 -0.37
N MET A 97 -17.97 -4.58 0.34
CA MET A 97 -17.92 -3.20 -0.15
C MET A 97 -16.96 -3.07 -1.33
N LEU A 98 -15.78 -3.69 -1.26
CA LEU A 98 -14.82 -3.73 -2.37
C LEU A 98 -15.44 -4.36 -3.62
N LYS A 99 -16.13 -5.50 -3.50
CA LYS A 99 -16.84 -6.14 -4.63
C LYS A 99 -17.82 -5.18 -5.33
N GLU A 100 -18.62 -4.43 -4.57
CA GLU A 100 -19.58 -3.48 -5.15
C GLU A 100 -18.88 -2.26 -5.74
N LYS A 101 -17.75 -1.80 -5.17
CA LYS A 101 -16.97 -0.66 -5.69
C LYS A 101 -16.13 -0.97 -6.92
N THR A 102 -15.65 -2.21 -7.09
CA THR A 102 -14.87 -2.64 -8.27
C THR A 102 -15.74 -3.22 -9.39
N LYS A 103 -17.06 -3.34 -9.18
CA LYS A 103 -18.03 -3.84 -10.15
C LYS A 103 -17.94 -3.07 -11.48
N GLY A 104 -17.68 -3.81 -12.57
CA GLY A 104 -17.45 -3.25 -13.90
C GLY A 104 -15.98 -3.06 -14.28
N ASN A 105 -15.05 -3.16 -13.31
CA ASN A 105 -13.60 -3.14 -13.52
C ASN A 105 -12.93 -4.49 -13.15
N LEU A 106 -13.72 -5.55 -13.01
CA LEU A 106 -13.25 -6.91 -12.70
C LEU A 106 -13.33 -7.78 -13.95
N THR A 107 -12.31 -8.61 -14.16
CA THR A 107 -12.39 -9.76 -15.07
C THR A 107 -13.41 -10.80 -14.57
N GLU A 108 -13.83 -11.73 -15.45
CA GLU A 108 -14.71 -12.82 -15.01
C GLU A 108 -14.09 -13.70 -13.91
N GLU A 109 -12.78 -13.90 -13.97
CA GLU A 109 -12.03 -14.73 -13.02
C GLU A 109 -11.99 -14.07 -11.64
N GLU A 110 -11.61 -12.79 -11.57
CA GLU A 110 -11.60 -12.03 -10.31
C GLU A 110 -13.00 -11.91 -9.71
N LYS A 111 -14.03 -11.73 -10.55
CA LYS A 111 -15.44 -11.69 -10.10
C LYS A 111 -15.86 -13.02 -9.47
N LYS A 112 -15.59 -14.15 -10.13
CA LYS A 112 -15.87 -15.50 -9.58
C LYS A 112 -15.06 -15.74 -8.30
N PHE A 113 -13.80 -15.31 -8.27
CA PHE A 113 -12.91 -15.44 -7.10
C PHE A 113 -13.43 -14.70 -5.86
N ILE A 114 -13.79 -13.41 -5.97
CA ILE A 114 -14.31 -12.65 -4.83
C ILE A 114 -15.70 -13.15 -4.39
N GLU A 115 -16.54 -13.64 -5.31
CA GLU A 115 -17.84 -14.25 -4.97
C GLU A 115 -17.68 -15.57 -4.20
N ASN A 116 -16.74 -16.42 -4.61
CA ASN A 116 -16.42 -17.66 -3.90
C ASN A 116 -15.86 -17.39 -2.51
N ILE A 117 -14.88 -16.46 -2.38
CA ILE A 117 -14.30 -16.10 -1.08
C ILE A 117 -15.34 -15.48 -0.13
N LEU A 118 -16.18 -14.55 -0.61
CA LEU A 118 -17.24 -13.98 0.23
C LEU A 118 -18.23 -15.04 0.72
N THR A 119 -18.52 -16.05 -0.11
CA THR A 119 -19.44 -17.13 0.27
C THR A 119 -18.84 -18.05 1.33
N ASP A 120 -17.59 -18.48 1.16
CA ASP A 120 -16.85 -19.29 2.13
C ASP A 120 -16.68 -18.55 3.48
N LEU A 121 -16.20 -17.30 3.46
CA LEU A 121 -16.00 -16.51 4.67
C LEU A 121 -17.30 -16.25 5.45
N ARG A 122 -18.41 -15.99 4.75
CA ARG A 122 -19.74 -15.87 5.39
C ARG A 122 -20.20 -17.17 6.02
N TRP A 123 -19.97 -18.31 5.36
CA TRP A 123 -20.32 -19.62 5.92
C TRP A 123 -19.48 -19.95 7.16
N ARG A 124 -18.16 -19.70 7.12
CA ARG A 124 -17.26 -19.82 8.29
C ARG A 124 -17.67 -18.91 9.44
N TYR A 125 -18.05 -17.68 9.15
CA TYR A 125 -18.56 -16.74 10.15
C TYR A 125 -19.83 -17.26 10.83
N VAL A 126 -20.81 -17.73 10.06
CA VAL A 126 -22.05 -18.31 10.60
C VAL A 126 -21.76 -19.56 11.44
N ASN A 127 -20.86 -20.44 11.00
CA ASN A 127 -20.47 -21.60 11.79
C ASN A 127 -19.73 -21.21 13.08
N SER A 128 -18.92 -20.16 13.04
CA SER A 128 -18.18 -19.64 14.21
C SER A 128 -19.05 -18.86 15.19
N THR A 129 -20.20 -18.33 14.77
CA THR A 129 -21.19 -17.70 15.66
C THR A 129 -22.13 -18.71 16.33
N LYS A 130 -22.34 -19.88 15.71
CA LYS A 130 -23.14 -20.98 16.25
C LYS A 130 -22.39 -21.90 17.23
N LYS A 131 -21.12 -21.61 17.51
CA LYS A 131 -20.16 -22.49 18.21
C LYS A 131 -19.36 -21.73 19.26
#